data_AF-A0A7G8BY25-F1
#
_entry.id   AF-A0A7G8BY25-F1
#
_cell.length_a   1.000
_cell.length_b   1.000
_cell.length_c   1.000
_cell.angle_alpha   90.00
_cell.angle_beta   90.00
_cell.angle_gamma   90.00
#
_symmetry.space_group_name_H-M   'P 1'
#
loop_
_entity.id
_entity.type
_entity.pdbx_description
1 polymer ?
#
loop_
_entity_poly.entity_id
_entity_poly.type
_entity_poly.pdbx_seq_one_letter_code
_entity_poly.pdbx_strand_id
1 'polypeptide(L)'
;MTLGKWAVRIVCLVGGLFLAFVLLTFLAVQIQQRMLRWRAERLLADMHQIRLYQSTWADAQRLMHRWGAWGYYDGSCTAASCKYEIELASIASYSRHVSHAWLIWLLRHDRLNLYQWFGGRVSVFHASFTVRDGTIWRESTAMAVSVPRKRMKRVTNADTILTFDDFDWTLSVGAGSYQRLHRTLENWFLFMGGDESLAGHPYYKVGRPGGCKVLCQIVSVYYSTRTPPAEIERLTSYDFSCFTRFHPCARIVDLLPAAEEWHLYDSEYESGPTVPFPKERPLSEYSEPKPIPCSKIPVWAQARDARYVLSVEALSTKIVKNQEDDRKYRKAATVRVVNSLKEPAPWLPGTIVSTNDLYWEIDDLPSSEAEHMVPGRRYIVFAIGNDDRTQLVTKDSPLSFGRCGVRKDTPEVRRELEKGFAQNDTLNP
;
A
#
# COMPACT_ATOMS: atom_id res chain seq x y z
N MET A 1 -27.64 -49.15 45.44
CA MET A 1 -26.66 -48.31 44.73
C MET A 1 -26.95 -46.86 45.13
N THR A 2 -26.03 -46.17 45.82
CA THR A 2 -26.34 -44.87 46.46
C THR A 2 -26.42 -43.74 45.42
N LEU A 3 -27.31 -42.77 45.66
CA LEU A 3 -27.53 -41.59 44.81
C LEU A 3 -26.20 -40.88 44.43
N GLY A 4 -25.24 -40.86 45.36
CA GLY A 4 -23.90 -40.29 45.13
C GLY A 4 -23.08 -41.00 44.04
N LYS A 5 -23.19 -42.33 43.89
CA LYS A 5 -22.48 -43.05 42.81
C LYS A 5 -23.03 -42.71 41.43
N TRP A 6 -24.33 -42.43 41.34
CA TRP A 6 -24.97 -41.99 40.10
C TRP A 6 -24.60 -40.55 39.75
N ALA A 7 -24.61 -39.65 40.73
CA ALA A 7 -24.19 -38.26 40.53
C ALA A 7 -22.74 -38.17 40.01
N VAL A 8 -21.81 -38.93 40.60
CA VAL A 8 -20.40 -38.96 40.15
C VAL A 8 -20.29 -39.44 38.71
N ARG A 9 -21.00 -40.52 38.32
CA ARG A 9 -20.97 -41.02 36.94
C ARG A 9 -21.49 -40.00 35.93
N ILE A 10 -22.58 -39.30 36.27
CA ILE A 10 -23.16 -38.27 35.40
C ILE A 10 -22.18 -37.10 35.25
N VAL A 11 -21.59 -36.62 36.36
CA VAL A 11 -20.60 -35.53 36.32
C VAL A 11 -19.38 -35.92 35.48
N CYS A 12 -18.85 -37.14 35.63
CA CYS A 12 -17.73 -37.62 34.83
C CYS A 12 -18.08 -37.72 33.34
N LEU A 13 -19.27 -38.22 32.99
CA LEU A 13 -19.71 -38.30 31.59
C LEU A 13 -19.89 -36.93 30.96
N VAL A 14 -20.58 -36.02 31.65
CA VAL A 14 -20.78 -34.64 31.18
C VAL A 14 -19.46 -33.90 31.06
N GLY A 15 -18.57 -34.04 32.04
CA GLY A 15 -17.23 -33.46 32.00
C GLY A 15 -16.38 -34.00 30.84
N GLY A 16 -16.45 -35.32 30.60
CA GLY A 16 -15.76 -35.96 29.47
C GLY A 16 -16.27 -35.49 28.11
N LEU A 17 -17.59 -35.39 27.93
CA LEU A 17 -18.21 -34.87 26.71
C LEU A 17 -17.85 -33.39 26.48
N PHE A 18 -17.87 -32.58 27.54
CA PHE A 18 -17.48 -31.17 27.46
C PHE A 18 -16.01 -31.01 27.04
N LEU A 19 -15.10 -31.76 27.66
CA LEU A 19 -13.68 -31.74 27.30
C LEU A 19 -13.45 -32.19 25.85
N ALA A 20 -14.13 -33.26 25.43
CA ALA A 20 -14.06 -33.73 24.04
C ALA A 20 -14.53 -32.67 23.05
N PHE A 21 -15.64 -31.98 23.35
CA PHE A 21 -16.15 -30.89 22.52
C PHE A 21 -15.17 -29.72 22.43
N VAL A 22 -14.56 -29.32 23.56
CA VAL A 22 -13.54 -28.26 23.60
C VAL A 22 -12.31 -28.64 22.76
N LEU A 23 -11.83 -29.88 22.88
CA LEU A 23 -10.69 -30.38 22.11
C LEU A 23 -11.00 -30.46 20.62
N LEU A 24 -12.19 -30.94 20.23
CA LEU A 24 -12.61 -31.00 18.83
C LEU A 24 -12.73 -29.59 18.23
N THR A 25 -13.27 -28.63 19.00
CA THR A 25 -13.36 -27.22 18.57
C THR A 25 -11.97 -26.61 18.39
N PHE A 26 -11.07 -26.84 19.34
CA PHE A 26 -9.68 -26.41 19.24
C PHE A 26 -8.99 -26.99 17.99
N LEU A 27 -9.12 -28.31 17.77
CA LEU A 27 -8.56 -28.97 16.60
C LEU A 27 -9.14 -28.42 15.30
N ALA A 28 -10.46 -28.19 15.25
CA ALA A 28 -11.10 -27.61 14.07
C ALA A 28 -10.55 -26.22 13.74
N VAL A 29 -10.40 -25.34 14.75
CA VAL A 29 -9.81 -24.00 14.57
C VAL A 29 -8.36 -24.09 14.08
N GLN A 30 -7.56 -24.97 14.67
CA GLN A 30 -6.16 -25.15 14.30
C GLN A 30 -6.00 -25.70 12.87
N ILE A 31 -6.85 -26.67 12.47
CA ILE A 31 -6.88 -27.20 11.10
C ILE A 31 -7.27 -26.10 10.11
N GLN A 32 -8.29 -25.31 10.41
CA GLN A 32 -8.71 -24.20 9.55
C GLN A 32 -7.60 -23.17 9.35
N GLN A 33 -6.93 -22.72 10.42
CA GLN A 33 -5.86 -21.74 10.34
C GLN A 33 -4.63 -22.28 9.59
N ARG A 34 -4.26 -23.54 9.82
CA ARG A 34 -3.16 -24.18 9.07
C ARG A 34 -3.48 -24.37 7.60
N MET A 35 -4.73 -24.72 7.28
CA MET A 35 -5.19 -24.84 5.89
C MET A 35 -5.17 -23.48 5.19
N LEU A 36 -5.63 -22.42 5.85
CA LEU A 36 -5.56 -21.05 5.33
C LEU A 36 -4.11 -20.64 5.07
N ARG A 37 -3.23 -20.83 6.05
CA ARG A 37 -1.79 -20.58 5.90
C ARG A 37 -1.20 -21.32 4.70
N TRP A 38 -1.42 -22.63 4.60
CA TRP A 38 -0.90 -23.44 3.50
C TRP A 38 -1.42 -22.96 2.13
N ARG A 39 -2.71 -22.60 2.03
CA ARG A 39 -3.29 -22.04 0.80
C ARG A 39 -2.69 -20.68 0.47
N ALA A 40 -2.48 -19.81 1.45
CA ALA A 40 -1.91 -18.49 1.25
C ALA A 40 -0.43 -18.58 0.81
N GLU A 41 0.36 -19.43 1.45
CA GLU A 41 1.74 -19.74 1.04
C GLU A 41 1.78 -20.25 -0.40
N ARG A 42 0.86 -21.16 -0.76
CA ARG A 42 0.80 -21.71 -2.12
C ARG A 42 0.33 -20.68 -3.15
N LEU A 43 -0.64 -19.84 -2.81
CA LEU A 43 -1.11 -18.76 -3.68
C LEU A 43 0.01 -17.75 -3.91
N LEU A 44 0.73 -17.33 -2.86
CA LEU A 44 1.88 -16.44 -3.01
C LEU A 44 2.96 -17.04 -3.92
N ALA A 45 3.28 -18.33 -3.75
CA ALA A 45 4.23 -19.02 -4.62
C ALA A 45 3.76 -19.07 -6.08
N ASP A 46 2.45 -19.22 -6.32
CA ASP A 46 1.88 -19.15 -7.67
C ASP A 46 1.91 -17.71 -8.23
N MET A 47 1.71 -16.69 -7.39
CA MET A 47 1.86 -15.27 -7.77
C MET A 47 3.30 -14.94 -8.14
N HIS A 48 4.31 -15.43 -7.41
CA HIS A 48 5.74 -15.24 -7.75
C HIS A 48 6.15 -15.85 -9.09
N GLN A 49 5.37 -16.80 -9.62
CA GLN A 49 5.59 -17.36 -10.97
C GLN A 49 5.12 -16.41 -12.08
N ILE A 50 4.29 -15.40 -11.76
CA ILE A 50 3.88 -14.39 -12.72
C ILE A 50 5.11 -13.56 -13.09
N ARG A 51 5.33 -13.44 -14.40
CA ARG A 51 6.32 -12.54 -14.98
C ARG A 51 5.54 -11.47 -15.72
N LEU A 52 5.50 -10.26 -15.17
CA LEU A 52 4.76 -9.14 -15.76
C LEU A 52 5.16 -8.95 -17.23
N TYR A 53 4.17 -8.78 -18.10
CA TYR A 53 4.26 -8.69 -19.58
C TYR A 53 4.76 -9.93 -20.31
N GLN A 54 5.11 -11.00 -19.60
CA GLN A 54 5.54 -12.28 -20.21
C GLN A 54 4.51 -13.38 -19.97
N SER A 55 3.87 -13.39 -18.80
CA SER A 55 2.78 -14.30 -18.50
C SER A 55 1.56 -14.00 -19.37
N THR A 56 1.07 -15.05 -20.02
CA THR A 56 0.02 -15.01 -21.04
C THR A 56 -1.38 -15.17 -20.43
N TRP A 57 -2.41 -14.96 -21.26
CA TRP A 57 -3.79 -15.26 -20.90
C TRP A 57 -3.99 -16.71 -20.48
N ALA A 58 -3.28 -17.66 -21.09
CA ALA A 58 -3.36 -19.06 -20.68
C ALA A 58 -2.82 -19.26 -19.25
N ASP A 59 -1.76 -18.54 -18.87
CA ASP A 59 -1.22 -18.56 -17.51
C ASP A 59 -2.23 -17.98 -16.51
N ALA A 60 -2.86 -16.86 -16.86
CA ALA A 60 -3.94 -16.27 -16.09
C ALA A 60 -5.11 -17.25 -15.94
N GLN A 61 -5.56 -17.91 -17.00
CA GLN A 61 -6.63 -18.92 -16.96
C GLN A 61 -6.28 -20.11 -16.06
N ARG A 62 -5.02 -20.55 -16.06
CA ARG A 62 -4.56 -21.61 -15.14
C ARG A 62 -4.68 -21.17 -13.68
N LEU A 63 -4.32 -19.93 -13.35
CA LEU A 63 -4.50 -19.38 -12.00
C LEU A 63 -5.99 -19.24 -11.65
N MET A 64 -6.81 -18.68 -12.54
CA MET A 64 -8.26 -18.52 -12.33
C MET A 64 -8.95 -19.87 -12.13
N HIS A 65 -8.59 -20.89 -12.92
CA HIS A 65 -9.16 -22.22 -12.76
C HIS A 65 -8.74 -22.85 -11.42
N ARG A 66 -7.45 -22.73 -11.06
CA ARG A 66 -6.92 -23.31 -9.82
C ARG A 66 -7.50 -22.66 -8.55
N TRP A 67 -7.68 -21.34 -8.58
CA TRP A 67 -8.12 -20.55 -7.43
C TRP A 67 -9.59 -20.09 -7.53
N GLY A 68 -10.33 -20.60 -8.52
CA GLY A 68 -11.69 -20.16 -8.87
C GLY A 68 -12.72 -20.24 -7.74
N ALA A 69 -12.51 -21.11 -6.76
CA ALA A 69 -13.38 -21.20 -5.58
C ALA A 69 -13.25 -19.99 -4.63
N TRP A 70 -12.16 -19.23 -4.74
CA TRP A 70 -11.87 -18.05 -3.90
C TRP A 70 -11.68 -16.77 -4.73
N GLY A 71 -11.76 -16.90 -6.05
CA GLY A 71 -11.51 -15.80 -6.96
C GLY A 71 -12.77 -15.30 -7.65
N TYR A 72 -12.78 -14.01 -7.96
CA TYR A 72 -13.86 -13.35 -8.68
C TYR A 72 -13.29 -12.30 -9.63
N TYR A 73 -14.13 -11.86 -10.56
CA TYR A 73 -13.86 -10.72 -11.43
C TYR A 73 -15.15 -9.91 -11.59
N ASP A 74 -15.00 -8.61 -11.78
CA ASP A 74 -16.10 -7.73 -12.12
C ASP A 74 -16.21 -7.56 -13.65
N GLY A 75 -17.42 -7.63 -14.19
CA GLY A 75 -17.68 -7.45 -15.63
C GLY A 75 -17.25 -8.64 -16.49
N SER A 76 -16.80 -8.38 -17.72
CA SER A 76 -16.30 -9.42 -18.63
C SER A 76 -14.81 -9.68 -18.41
N CYS A 77 -14.42 -10.92 -18.11
CA CYS A 77 -13.02 -11.32 -18.03
C CYS A 77 -12.60 -12.02 -19.33
N THR A 78 -11.82 -11.32 -20.16
CA THR A 78 -11.33 -11.82 -21.46
C THR A 78 -9.83 -11.56 -21.60
N ALA A 79 -9.21 -12.13 -22.65
CA ALA A 79 -7.80 -11.85 -22.96
C ALA A 79 -7.54 -10.35 -23.19
N ALA A 80 -8.51 -9.58 -23.71
CA ALA A 80 -8.34 -8.16 -23.96
C ALA A 80 -8.28 -7.34 -22.66
N SER A 81 -9.11 -7.70 -21.68
CA SER A 81 -9.18 -7.04 -20.38
C SER A 81 -9.79 -7.98 -19.35
N CYS A 82 -9.09 -8.19 -18.23
CA CYS A 82 -9.63 -8.86 -17.06
C CYS A 82 -8.94 -8.38 -15.78
N LYS A 83 -9.72 -8.05 -14.75
CA LYS A 83 -9.23 -7.85 -13.39
C LYS A 83 -9.73 -9.00 -12.54
N TYR A 84 -8.82 -9.83 -12.06
CA TYR A 84 -9.14 -11.01 -11.27
C TYR A 84 -8.60 -10.82 -9.85
N GLU A 85 -9.45 -11.05 -8.86
CA GLU A 85 -9.15 -10.91 -7.44
C GLU A 85 -9.37 -12.27 -6.76
N ILE A 86 -8.48 -12.65 -5.85
CA ILE A 86 -8.50 -13.89 -5.08
C ILE A 86 -8.43 -13.50 -3.61
N GLU A 87 -9.42 -13.90 -2.82
CA GLU A 87 -9.45 -13.63 -1.39
C GLU A 87 -9.48 -14.94 -0.59
N LEU A 88 -8.39 -15.18 0.14
CA LEU A 88 -8.29 -16.26 1.11
C LEU A 88 -8.48 -15.69 2.50
N ALA A 89 -9.64 -15.96 3.08
CA ALA A 89 -10.03 -15.37 4.35
C ALA A 89 -10.33 -16.46 5.39
N SER A 90 -10.07 -16.18 6.66
CA SER A 90 -10.55 -17.03 7.74
C SER A 90 -12.08 -16.94 7.83
N ILE A 91 -12.71 -17.92 8.48
CA ILE A 91 -14.18 -17.98 8.60
C ILE A 91 -14.80 -16.74 9.26
N ALA A 92 -13.99 -16.00 10.02
CA ALA A 92 -14.39 -14.77 10.69
C ALA A 92 -14.32 -13.54 9.78
N SER A 93 -13.58 -13.61 8.67
CA SER A 93 -13.59 -12.56 7.66
C SER A 93 -14.88 -12.69 6.85
N TYR A 94 -15.71 -11.66 6.94
CA TYR A 94 -17.01 -11.57 6.31
C TYR A 94 -16.88 -11.67 4.77
N SER A 95 -17.04 -12.87 4.22
CA SER A 95 -17.33 -12.99 2.79
C SER A 95 -18.70 -12.38 2.53
N ARG A 96 -18.76 -11.30 1.73
CA ARG A 96 -20.00 -10.61 1.34
C ARG A 96 -21.08 -11.54 0.76
N HIS A 97 -20.71 -12.75 0.36
CA HIS A 97 -21.58 -13.69 -0.35
C HIS A 97 -22.16 -14.79 0.54
N VAL A 98 -21.63 -14.98 1.76
CA VAL A 98 -22.10 -16.07 2.64
C VAL A 98 -22.26 -15.55 4.07
N SER A 99 -23.41 -14.93 4.32
CA SER A 99 -23.86 -14.59 5.67
C SER A 99 -24.13 -15.88 6.47
N HIS A 100 -23.24 -16.22 7.38
CA HIS A 100 -23.48 -17.25 8.38
C HIS A 100 -24.13 -16.62 9.62
N ALA A 101 -25.44 -16.82 9.78
CA ALA A 101 -26.20 -16.28 10.90
C ALA A 101 -25.59 -16.60 12.28
N TRP A 102 -24.95 -17.77 12.43
CA TRP A 102 -24.25 -18.16 13.65
C TRP A 102 -22.98 -17.33 13.92
N LEU A 103 -22.28 -16.89 12.87
CA LEU A 103 -21.08 -16.05 13.00
C LEU A 103 -21.47 -14.63 13.42
N ILE A 104 -22.54 -14.10 12.83
CA ILE A 104 -23.16 -12.83 13.25
C ILE A 104 -23.60 -12.92 14.72
N TRP A 105 -24.16 -14.05 15.14
CA TRP A 105 -24.50 -14.29 16.54
C TRP A 105 -23.24 -14.32 17.45
N LEU A 106 -22.16 -14.99 17.05
CA LEU A 106 -20.90 -15.00 17.82
C LEU A 106 -20.28 -13.61 17.96
N LEU A 107 -20.28 -12.84 16.85
CA LEU A 107 -19.84 -11.44 16.82
C LEU A 107 -20.70 -10.59 17.77
N ARG A 108 -22.02 -10.70 17.68
CA ARG A 108 -22.97 -9.94 18.52
C ARG A 108 -22.86 -10.25 20.00
N HIS A 109 -22.46 -11.46 20.37
CA HIS A 109 -22.38 -11.90 21.76
C HIS A 109 -20.96 -11.93 22.34
N ASP A 110 -20.00 -11.28 21.67
CA ASP A 110 -18.60 -11.19 22.15
C ASP A 110 -17.97 -12.58 22.41
N ARG A 111 -18.44 -13.57 21.64
CA ARG A 111 -17.96 -14.96 21.72
C ARG A 111 -16.82 -15.24 20.75
N LEU A 112 -16.41 -14.26 19.94
CA LEU A 112 -15.14 -14.30 19.20
C LEU A 112 -13.94 -14.54 20.13
N ASN A 113 -14.02 -14.11 21.39
CA ASN A 113 -13.01 -14.41 22.40
C ASN A 113 -12.74 -15.92 22.54
N LEU A 114 -13.75 -16.79 22.35
CA LEU A 114 -13.54 -18.25 22.36
C LEU A 114 -12.78 -18.72 21.13
N TYR A 115 -13.10 -18.18 19.94
CA TYR A 115 -12.37 -18.47 18.71
C TYR A 115 -10.89 -18.06 18.85
N GLN A 116 -10.65 -16.86 19.38
CA GLN A 116 -9.31 -16.34 19.65
C GLN A 116 -8.56 -17.14 20.71
N TRP A 117 -9.26 -17.59 21.75
CA TRP A 117 -8.67 -18.43 22.80
C TRP A 117 -8.15 -19.77 22.26
N PHE A 118 -8.84 -20.33 21.26
CA PHE A 118 -8.37 -21.51 20.53
C PHE A 118 -7.30 -21.21 19.47
N GLY A 119 -6.78 -19.98 19.42
CA GLY A 119 -5.76 -19.52 18.46
C GLY A 119 -6.32 -19.07 17.11
N GLY A 120 -7.64 -18.95 16.98
CA GLY A 120 -8.29 -18.41 15.79
C GLY A 120 -8.08 -16.90 15.65
N ARG A 121 -7.91 -16.43 14.41
CA ARG A 121 -7.67 -15.01 14.11
C ARG A 121 -8.47 -14.60 12.89
N VAL A 122 -8.89 -13.34 12.83
CA VAL A 122 -9.30 -12.77 11.54
C VAL A 122 -8.01 -12.60 10.74
N SER A 123 -7.90 -13.33 9.65
CA SER A 123 -6.75 -13.29 8.77
C SER A 123 -7.23 -13.33 7.34
N VAL A 124 -6.62 -12.52 6.51
CA VAL A 124 -6.95 -12.40 5.09
C VAL A 124 -5.65 -12.34 4.31
N PHE A 125 -5.58 -13.11 3.23
CA PHE A 125 -4.60 -12.96 2.18
C PHE A 125 -5.34 -12.68 0.88
N HIS A 126 -5.05 -11.54 0.29
CA HIS A 126 -5.63 -11.06 -0.95
C HIS A 126 -4.55 -11.07 -2.02
N ALA A 127 -4.87 -11.58 -3.21
CA ALA A 127 -4.03 -11.48 -4.39
C ALA A 127 -4.89 -11.01 -5.56
N SER A 128 -4.34 -10.18 -6.45
CA SER A 128 -5.02 -9.82 -7.67
C SER A 128 -4.04 -9.69 -8.82
N PHE A 129 -4.55 -9.84 -10.03
CA PHE A 129 -3.81 -9.52 -11.23
C PHE A 129 -4.72 -8.91 -12.30
N THR A 130 -4.13 -8.13 -13.19
CA THR A 130 -4.83 -7.52 -14.33
C THR A 130 -4.22 -8.01 -15.62
N VAL A 131 -5.05 -8.61 -16.46
CA VAL A 131 -4.73 -8.97 -17.84
C VAL A 131 -5.14 -7.84 -18.76
N ARG A 132 -4.26 -7.50 -19.70
CA ARG A 132 -4.54 -6.61 -20.81
C ARG A 132 -3.81 -7.12 -22.06
N ASP A 133 -4.49 -7.09 -23.20
CA ASP A 133 -3.92 -7.50 -24.49
C ASP A 133 -3.24 -8.89 -24.44
N GLY A 134 -3.87 -9.84 -23.74
CA GLY A 134 -3.44 -11.23 -23.63
C GLY A 134 -2.28 -11.48 -22.67
N THR A 135 -1.82 -10.49 -21.90
CA THR A 135 -0.70 -10.61 -20.95
C THR A 135 -1.06 -10.07 -19.58
N ILE A 136 -0.37 -10.51 -18.52
CA ILE A 136 -0.54 -9.98 -17.16
C ILE A 136 0.29 -8.70 -17.00
N TRP A 137 -0.38 -7.58 -16.74
CA TRP A 137 0.22 -6.24 -16.67
C TRP A 137 0.48 -5.76 -15.26
N ARG A 138 -0.35 -6.19 -14.33
CA ARG A 138 -0.28 -5.79 -12.93
C ARG A 138 -0.58 -6.97 -12.03
N GLU A 139 0.06 -6.98 -10.88
CA GLU A 139 -0.27 -7.84 -9.77
C GLU A 139 -0.26 -7.05 -8.46
N SER A 140 -1.01 -7.55 -7.49
CA SER A 140 -0.90 -7.09 -6.11
C SER A 140 -1.17 -8.23 -5.15
N THR A 141 -0.53 -8.15 -3.99
CA THR A 141 -0.74 -9.06 -2.87
C THR A 141 -0.90 -8.26 -1.60
N ALA A 142 -1.73 -8.72 -0.68
CA ALA A 142 -1.88 -8.10 0.64
C ALA A 142 -2.21 -9.15 1.68
N MET A 143 -1.71 -8.95 2.89
CA MET A 143 -1.99 -9.78 4.05
C MET A 143 -2.47 -8.89 5.19
N ALA A 144 -3.55 -9.29 5.85
CA ALA A 144 -4.04 -8.63 7.04
C ALA A 144 -4.30 -9.65 8.15
N VAL A 145 -4.02 -9.26 9.40
CA VAL A 145 -4.34 -10.03 10.60
C VAL A 145 -4.93 -9.14 11.69
N SER A 146 -5.91 -9.66 12.42
CA SER A 146 -6.36 -9.02 13.65
C SER A 146 -5.43 -9.34 14.81
N VAL A 147 -5.20 -8.33 15.66
CA VAL A 147 -4.41 -8.42 16.89
C VAL A 147 -5.38 -8.25 18.06
N PRO A 148 -5.64 -9.32 18.81
CA PRO A 148 -6.55 -9.26 19.95
C PRO A 148 -5.95 -8.38 21.04
N ARG A 149 -6.77 -7.49 21.62
CA ARG A 149 -6.37 -6.71 22.79
C ARG A 149 -6.31 -7.61 24.03
N LYS A 150 -5.27 -7.45 24.86
CA LYS A 150 -5.04 -8.29 26.05
C LYS A 150 -6.18 -8.29 27.07
N ARG A 151 -7.08 -7.28 27.09
CA ARG A 151 -8.31 -7.26 27.89
C ARG A 151 -9.35 -6.34 27.24
N MET A 152 -10.46 -6.90 26.75
CA MET A 152 -11.70 -6.12 26.61
C MET A 152 -12.17 -5.78 28.04
N LYS A 153 -11.91 -4.56 28.51
CA LYS A 153 -12.58 -4.07 29.71
C LYS A 153 -14.01 -3.80 29.31
N ARG A 154 -14.92 -4.71 29.64
CA ARG A 154 -16.36 -4.47 29.54
C ARG A 154 -16.67 -3.23 30.36
N VAL A 155 -16.89 -2.10 29.71
CA VAL A 155 -17.44 -0.91 30.36
C VAL A 155 -18.90 -1.26 30.64
N THR A 156 -19.19 -1.66 31.88
CA THR A 156 -20.50 -2.22 32.28
C THR A 156 -21.63 -1.20 32.34
N ASN A 157 -21.39 0.04 31.92
CA ASN A 157 -22.43 1.06 31.88
C ASN A 157 -23.22 0.91 30.58
N ALA A 158 -24.47 0.48 30.72
CA ALA A 158 -25.39 0.09 29.64
C ALA A 158 -25.72 1.20 28.63
N ASP A 159 -25.30 2.45 28.89
CA ASP A 159 -25.61 3.61 28.05
C ASP A 159 -24.44 4.04 27.14
N THR A 160 -23.28 3.39 27.22
CA THR A 160 -22.17 3.67 26.31
C THR A 160 -22.32 2.83 25.05
N ILE A 161 -22.86 3.45 24.00
CA ILE A 161 -22.77 2.98 22.61
C ILE A 161 -21.33 2.51 22.38
N LEU A 162 -21.14 1.29 21.85
CA LEU A 162 -19.85 0.71 21.46
C LEU A 162 -18.96 1.83 20.88
N THR A 163 -18.01 2.32 21.65
CA THR A 163 -17.09 3.34 21.16
C THR A 163 -16.14 2.66 20.19
N PHE A 164 -15.61 3.41 19.23
CA PHE A 164 -14.65 2.90 18.24
C PHE A 164 -13.39 2.26 18.85
N ASP A 165 -13.20 2.33 20.18
CA ASP A 165 -12.09 1.72 20.90
C ASP A 165 -12.24 0.21 21.16
N ASP A 166 -13.42 -0.39 20.93
CA ASP A 166 -13.66 -1.81 21.22
C ASP A 166 -13.24 -2.77 20.09
N PHE A 167 -12.80 -2.26 18.94
CA PHE A 167 -12.39 -3.10 17.82
C PHE A 167 -10.98 -3.67 18.00
N ASP A 168 -10.79 -4.90 17.53
CA ASP A 168 -9.45 -5.47 17.37
C ASP A 168 -8.62 -4.56 16.48
N TRP A 169 -7.36 -4.39 16.87
CA TRP A 169 -6.41 -3.68 16.03
C TRP A 169 -6.09 -4.54 14.79
N THR A 170 -5.89 -3.91 13.64
CA THR A 170 -5.51 -4.61 12.39
C THR A 170 -4.07 -4.30 11.99
N LEU A 171 -3.27 -5.34 11.76
CA LEU A 171 -2.00 -5.23 11.02
C LEU A 171 -2.27 -5.61 9.56
N SER A 172 -1.83 -4.78 8.63
CA SER A 172 -1.94 -5.08 7.20
C SER A 172 -0.69 -4.66 6.45
N VAL A 173 -0.29 -5.47 5.48
CA VAL A 173 0.80 -5.17 4.57
C VAL A 173 0.39 -5.54 3.16
N GLY A 174 0.60 -4.62 2.21
CA GLY A 174 0.29 -4.81 0.80
C GLY A 174 1.48 -4.50 -0.08
N ALA A 175 1.55 -5.15 -1.24
CA ALA A 175 2.48 -4.84 -2.30
C ALA A 175 1.75 -4.86 -3.64
N GLY A 176 2.03 -3.90 -4.52
CA GLY A 176 1.42 -3.83 -5.84
C GLY A 176 2.38 -3.34 -6.90
N SER A 177 2.31 -3.94 -8.08
CA SER A 177 3.09 -3.53 -9.24
C SER A 177 2.44 -2.33 -9.93
N TYR A 178 3.22 -1.32 -10.27
CA TYR A 178 2.79 -0.16 -11.03
C TYR A 178 3.75 0.11 -12.19
N GLN A 179 3.21 0.57 -13.32
CA GLN A 179 4.03 0.98 -14.45
C GLN A 179 4.93 2.16 -14.11
N ARG A 180 4.40 3.06 -13.30
CA ARG A 180 5.04 4.31 -12.90
C ARG A 180 4.82 4.50 -11.40
N LEU A 181 5.88 4.83 -10.68
CA LEU A 181 5.80 5.13 -9.25
C LEU A 181 5.56 6.60 -8.95
N HIS A 182 5.42 7.43 -9.98
CA HIS A 182 5.12 8.83 -9.81
C HIS A 182 3.61 9.05 -9.60
N ARG A 183 3.26 10.15 -8.94
CA ARG A 183 1.86 10.51 -8.72
C ARG A 183 1.16 10.71 -10.06
N THR A 184 0.02 10.06 -10.24
CA THR A 184 -0.88 10.25 -11.39
C THR A 184 -2.15 10.97 -10.93
N LEU A 185 -2.86 11.58 -11.88
CA LEU A 185 -4.09 12.31 -11.55
C LEU A 185 -5.21 11.38 -11.07
N GLU A 186 -5.27 10.15 -11.58
CA GLU A 186 -6.27 9.15 -11.20
C GLU A 186 -6.11 8.61 -9.79
N ASN A 187 -4.86 8.44 -9.35
CA ASN A 187 -4.53 7.75 -8.12
C ASN A 187 -3.86 8.69 -7.13
N TRP A 188 -4.47 9.86 -6.93
CA TRP A 188 -3.91 10.91 -6.07
C TRP A 188 -3.74 10.50 -4.61
N PHE A 189 -4.50 9.50 -4.14
CA PHE A 189 -4.42 8.92 -2.80
C PHE A 189 -3.60 7.62 -2.73
N LEU A 190 -3.35 6.96 -3.86
CA LEU A 190 -2.76 5.62 -3.89
C LEU A 190 -1.23 5.68 -3.85
N PHE A 191 -0.59 6.81 -4.15
CA PHE A 191 0.86 6.96 -3.98
C PHE A 191 1.19 7.51 -2.61
N MET A 192 1.67 6.62 -1.74
CA MET A 192 2.06 6.93 -0.37
C MET A 192 3.55 7.24 -0.35
N GLY A 193 3.91 8.36 0.26
CA GLY A 193 5.26 8.89 0.23
C GLY A 193 5.56 9.74 -1.02
N GLY A 194 6.41 10.75 -0.87
CA GLY A 194 6.89 11.54 -1.99
C GLY A 194 7.95 10.81 -2.81
N ASP A 195 8.41 11.45 -3.89
CA ASP A 195 9.48 10.91 -4.75
C ASP A 195 10.80 10.72 -4.01
N GLU A 196 10.96 11.32 -2.83
CA GLU A 196 12.07 11.18 -1.91
C GLU A 196 12.35 9.72 -1.53
N SER A 197 11.33 8.88 -1.45
CA SER A 197 11.47 7.44 -1.20
C SER A 197 12.32 6.73 -2.25
N LEU A 198 12.34 7.23 -3.48
CA LEU A 198 13.17 6.68 -4.56
C LEU A 198 14.67 6.92 -4.35
N ALA A 199 15.07 7.78 -3.41
CA ALA A 199 16.48 7.99 -3.07
C ALA A 199 17.09 6.76 -2.37
N GLY A 200 16.33 6.09 -1.50
CA GLY A 200 16.75 4.83 -0.88
C GLY A 200 16.39 3.62 -1.73
N HIS A 201 15.27 3.71 -2.46
CA HIS A 201 14.64 2.57 -3.11
C HIS A 201 14.19 2.92 -4.54
N PRO A 202 15.08 2.90 -5.54
CA PRO A 202 14.76 3.41 -6.89
C PRO A 202 13.72 2.57 -7.66
N TYR A 203 13.34 1.40 -7.13
CA TYR A 203 12.39 0.49 -7.75
C TYR A 203 11.05 0.40 -7.01
N TYR A 204 10.90 1.03 -5.85
CA TYR A 204 9.65 0.97 -5.12
C TYR A 204 9.48 2.16 -4.16
N LYS A 205 8.23 2.40 -3.78
CA LYS A 205 7.84 3.35 -2.76
C LYS A 205 7.13 2.62 -1.65
N VAL A 206 7.31 3.12 -0.44
CA VAL A 206 6.68 2.60 0.77
C VAL A 206 6.00 3.74 1.50
N GLY A 207 4.88 3.44 2.13
CA GLY A 207 4.23 4.42 2.98
C GLY A 207 3.05 3.84 3.74
N ARG A 208 2.35 4.73 4.43
CA ARG A 208 1.14 4.44 5.17
C ARG A 208 -0.07 4.97 4.40
N PRO A 209 -1.14 4.17 4.20
CA PRO A 209 -2.33 4.69 3.57
C PRO A 209 -3.03 5.66 4.50
N GLY A 210 -3.55 6.72 3.90
CA GLY A 210 -4.49 7.61 4.58
C GLY A 210 -5.68 6.81 5.12
N GLY A 211 -6.36 7.38 6.11
CA GLY A 211 -7.56 6.78 6.70
C GLY A 211 -7.30 5.79 7.84
N CYS A 212 -6.10 5.21 7.93
CA CYS A 212 -5.70 4.37 9.06
C CYS A 212 -5.10 5.22 10.20
N LYS A 213 -5.97 5.90 10.97
CA LYS A 213 -5.57 6.76 12.10
C LYS A 213 -5.68 6.08 13.45
N VAL A 214 -6.66 5.20 13.62
CA VAL A 214 -7.04 4.60 14.91
C VAL A 214 -7.21 3.09 14.69
N LEU A 215 -6.58 2.28 15.56
CA LEU A 215 -6.68 0.82 15.57
C LEU A 215 -6.13 0.06 14.35
N CYS A 216 -5.19 0.62 13.60
CA CYS A 216 -4.48 -0.14 12.57
C CYS A 216 -3.04 0.32 12.31
N GLN A 217 -2.21 -0.63 11.87
CA GLN A 217 -0.97 -0.36 11.13
C GLN A 217 -1.15 -0.96 9.76
N ILE A 218 -0.94 -0.14 8.74
CA ILE A 218 -1.02 -0.56 7.35
C ILE A 218 0.21 -0.03 6.64
N VAL A 219 0.93 -0.91 5.97
CA VAL A 219 1.96 -0.52 5.01
C VAL A 219 1.54 -0.98 3.63
N SER A 220 1.73 -0.14 2.63
CA SER A 220 1.71 -0.60 1.26
C SER A 220 2.98 -0.23 0.53
N VAL A 221 3.44 -1.17 -0.27
CA VAL A 221 4.59 -1.09 -1.14
C VAL A 221 4.08 -0.99 -2.57
N TYR A 222 4.57 0.00 -3.31
CA TYR A 222 4.33 0.08 -4.74
C TYR A 222 5.65 -0.06 -5.44
N TYR A 223 5.78 -1.09 -6.27
CA TYR A 223 7.03 -1.37 -6.97
C TYR A 223 6.84 -1.23 -8.48
N SER A 224 7.88 -0.79 -9.17
CA SER A 224 7.88 -0.64 -10.62
C SER A 224 7.71 -2.03 -11.25
N THR A 225 7.04 -2.13 -12.40
CA THR A 225 7.02 -3.38 -13.16
C THR A 225 8.42 -3.80 -13.69
N ARG A 226 9.44 -2.98 -13.45
CA ARG A 226 10.87 -3.25 -13.71
C ARG A 226 11.65 -3.71 -12.48
N THR A 227 11.01 -3.82 -11.32
CA THR A 227 11.67 -4.29 -10.10
C THR A 227 12.23 -5.69 -10.33
N PRO A 228 13.51 -5.94 -9.99
CA PRO A 228 14.10 -7.27 -10.13
C PRO A 228 13.28 -8.34 -9.38
N PRO A 229 13.12 -9.57 -9.91
CA PRO A 229 12.33 -10.61 -9.26
C PRO A 229 12.68 -10.89 -7.80
N ALA A 230 13.98 -10.97 -7.47
CA ALA A 230 14.43 -11.18 -6.09
C ALA A 230 13.99 -10.05 -5.14
N GLU A 231 13.88 -8.83 -5.66
CA GLU A 231 13.40 -7.69 -4.89
C GLU A 231 11.87 -7.75 -4.73
N ILE A 232 11.12 -8.16 -5.76
CA ILE A 232 9.67 -8.41 -5.63
C ILE A 232 9.42 -9.48 -4.57
N GLU A 233 10.15 -10.60 -4.62
CA GLU A 233 10.06 -11.67 -3.62
C GLU A 233 10.34 -11.15 -2.21
N ARG A 234 11.36 -10.30 -2.03
CA ARG A 234 11.68 -9.65 -0.75
C ARG A 234 10.56 -8.72 -0.26
N LEU A 235 9.96 -7.92 -1.15
CA LEU A 235 8.86 -6.99 -0.82
C LEU A 235 7.53 -7.71 -0.55
N THR A 236 7.43 -9.00 -0.91
CA THR A 236 6.23 -9.83 -0.77
C THR A 236 6.47 -11.08 0.09
N SER A 237 7.60 -11.18 0.80
CA SER A 237 7.94 -12.32 1.65
C SER A 237 7.19 -12.27 2.98
N TYR A 238 5.86 -12.44 2.91
CA TYR A 238 5.00 -12.38 4.08
C TYR A 238 5.25 -13.57 5.03
N ASP A 239 5.26 -13.30 6.34
CA ASP A 239 5.32 -14.34 7.36
C ASP A 239 3.90 -14.84 7.71
N PHE A 240 3.44 -15.83 6.94
CA PHE A 240 2.13 -16.45 7.17
C PHE A 240 2.02 -17.21 8.49
N SER A 241 3.11 -17.37 9.26
CA SER A 241 2.99 -17.95 10.59
C SER A 241 2.15 -17.08 11.54
N CYS A 242 1.98 -15.78 11.25
CA CYS A 242 1.03 -14.92 11.97
C CYS A 242 -0.43 -15.41 11.93
N PHE A 243 -0.80 -16.26 10.96
CA PHE A 243 -2.13 -16.90 10.95
C PHE A 243 -2.27 -17.99 12.02
N THR A 244 -1.16 -18.61 12.43
CA THR A 244 -1.17 -19.88 13.18
C THR A 244 -0.41 -19.86 14.51
N ARG A 245 0.47 -18.88 14.75
CA ARG A 245 1.16 -18.71 16.03
C ARG A 245 0.15 -18.63 17.17
N PHE A 246 0.53 -18.96 18.39
CA PHE A 246 -0.32 -18.74 19.57
C PHE A 246 -0.27 -17.27 20.03
N HIS A 247 0.91 -16.66 19.99
CA HIS A 247 1.06 -15.23 20.24
C HIS A 247 0.72 -14.43 18.98
N PRO A 248 -0.12 -13.39 19.08
CA PRO A 248 -0.40 -12.53 17.95
C PRO A 248 0.86 -11.79 17.50
N CYS A 249 0.99 -11.63 16.20
CA CYS A 249 1.90 -10.65 15.63
C CYS A 249 1.46 -9.26 16.09
N ALA A 250 2.41 -8.40 16.40
CA ALA A 250 2.15 -7.12 17.04
C ALA A 250 2.69 -5.93 16.22
N ARG A 251 3.59 -6.19 15.27
CA ARG A 251 4.25 -5.18 14.45
C ARG A 251 4.20 -5.55 12.98
N ILE A 252 4.34 -4.56 12.10
CA ILE A 252 4.43 -4.80 10.65
C ILE A 252 5.63 -5.68 10.27
N VAL A 253 6.78 -5.54 10.95
CA VAL A 253 7.95 -6.39 10.72
C VAL A 253 7.66 -7.88 11.00
N ASP A 254 6.68 -8.17 11.86
CA ASP A 254 6.26 -9.56 12.11
C ASP A 254 5.46 -10.13 10.92
N LEU A 255 4.81 -9.27 10.11
CA LEU A 255 4.12 -9.67 8.87
C LEU A 255 5.05 -9.67 7.65
N LEU A 256 5.95 -8.69 7.56
CA LEU A 256 6.86 -8.52 6.45
C LEU A 256 8.23 -8.05 6.99
N PRO A 257 9.23 -8.96 7.09
CA PRO A 257 10.54 -8.62 7.64
C PRO A 257 11.23 -7.45 6.92
N ALA A 258 11.04 -7.31 5.61
CA ALA A 258 11.60 -6.19 4.83
C ALA A 258 11.16 -4.81 5.34
N ALA A 259 10.07 -4.73 6.09
CA ALA A 259 9.58 -3.47 6.63
C ALA A 259 10.45 -2.85 7.73
N GLU A 260 11.39 -3.61 8.30
CA GLU A 260 12.33 -3.12 9.31
C GLU A 260 13.18 -1.95 8.79
N GLU A 261 13.53 -1.95 7.51
CA GLU A 261 14.37 -0.91 6.90
C GLU A 261 13.63 0.41 6.62
N TRP A 262 12.29 0.41 6.66
CA TRP A 262 11.49 1.57 6.27
C TRP A 262 11.21 2.53 7.41
N HIS A 263 11.36 2.08 8.66
CA HIS A 263 11.17 2.87 9.88
C HIS A 263 9.81 3.62 9.93
N LEU A 264 8.76 3.09 9.26
CA LEU A 264 7.45 3.76 9.09
C LEU A 264 6.64 3.91 10.39
N TYR A 265 7.03 3.19 11.44
CA TYR A 265 6.33 3.15 12.73
C TYR A 265 7.28 3.28 13.92
N ASP A 266 8.51 3.74 13.67
CA ASP A 266 9.52 3.94 14.71
C ASP A 266 9.26 5.20 15.52
N SER A 267 8.40 6.09 15.03
CA SER A 267 8.00 7.27 15.78
C SER A 267 7.06 6.89 16.93
N GLU A 268 7.34 7.45 18.09
CA GLU A 268 6.70 7.16 19.38
C GLU A 268 5.17 7.33 19.35
N TYR A 269 4.68 8.20 18.46
CA TYR A 269 3.27 8.53 18.27
C TYR A 269 2.52 7.53 17.36
N GLU A 270 3.23 6.65 16.66
CA GLU A 270 2.67 5.79 15.60
C GLU A 270 2.71 4.29 15.95
N SER A 271 3.38 3.95 17.05
CA SER A 271 3.30 2.63 17.64
C SER A 271 1.92 2.45 18.30
N GLY A 272 1.18 1.42 17.87
CA GLY A 272 -0.18 1.19 18.36
C GLY A 272 -0.27 1.01 19.89
N PRO A 273 -1.50 1.01 20.45
CA PRO A 273 -1.81 1.14 21.89
C PRO A 273 -1.33 0.00 22.81
N THR A 274 -0.44 -0.89 22.34
CA THR A 274 0.17 -1.95 23.16
C THR A 274 1.66 -1.76 23.41
N VAL A 275 2.31 -0.78 22.78
CA VAL A 275 3.52 -0.21 23.36
C VAL A 275 3.01 0.74 24.46
N PRO A 276 3.34 0.51 25.76
CA PRO A 276 2.91 1.41 26.82
C PRO A 276 3.33 2.80 26.41
N PHE A 277 2.37 3.71 26.18
CA PHE A 277 2.61 5.09 25.76
C PHE A 277 3.81 5.59 26.56
N PRO A 278 5.00 5.68 25.94
CA PRO A 278 6.11 6.33 26.61
C PRO A 278 5.64 7.74 26.93
N LYS A 279 6.00 8.19 28.14
CA LYS A 279 5.55 9.47 28.70
C LYS A 279 5.65 10.54 27.62
N GLU A 280 4.54 11.25 27.38
CA GLU A 280 4.44 12.35 26.43
C GLU A 280 5.76 13.14 26.36
N ARG A 281 6.56 12.91 25.31
CA ARG A 281 7.66 13.84 25.03
C ARG A 281 7.05 15.19 24.70
N PRO A 282 7.60 16.30 25.23
CA PRO A 282 7.08 17.62 24.93
C PRO A 282 7.05 17.85 23.41
N LEU A 283 5.95 18.42 22.91
CA LEU A 283 5.72 18.72 21.48
C LEU A 283 6.89 19.46 20.80
N SER A 284 7.75 20.12 21.56
CA SER A 284 8.95 20.81 21.09
C SER A 284 10.10 19.90 20.63
N GLU A 285 10.09 18.60 20.94
CA GLU A 285 11.18 17.67 20.57
C GLU A 285 10.91 16.90 19.27
N TYR A 286 9.72 17.07 18.69
CA TYR A 286 9.38 16.48 17.39
C TYR A 286 9.91 17.37 16.27
N SER A 287 11.20 17.21 15.96
CA SER A 287 11.71 17.71 14.69
C SER A 287 11.22 16.78 13.60
N GLU A 288 10.36 17.26 12.69
CA GLU A 288 10.00 16.48 11.52
C GLU A 288 11.27 16.00 10.81
N PRO A 289 11.30 14.73 10.34
CA PRO A 289 12.48 14.21 9.66
C PRO A 289 12.81 15.13 8.49
N LYS A 290 14.02 15.68 8.50
CA LYS A 290 14.44 16.63 7.45
C LYS A 290 14.20 16.00 6.08
N PRO A 291 13.51 16.71 5.18
CA PRO A 291 13.19 16.17 3.87
C PRO A 291 14.46 15.73 3.14
N ILE A 292 14.42 14.54 2.52
CA ILE A 292 15.55 14.02 1.76
C ILE A 292 15.85 14.99 0.61
N PRO A 293 17.12 15.40 0.41
CA PRO A 293 17.49 16.26 -0.70
C PRO A 293 17.16 15.58 -2.02
N CYS A 294 16.49 16.31 -2.93
CA CYS A 294 16.13 15.75 -4.22
C CYS A 294 17.34 15.24 -5.00
N SER A 295 18.55 15.80 -4.79
CA SER A 295 19.79 15.35 -5.48
C SER A 295 20.16 13.88 -5.21
N LYS A 296 19.63 13.26 -4.15
CA LYS A 296 19.85 11.83 -3.85
C LYS A 296 18.96 10.90 -4.66
N ILE A 297 17.87 11.40 -5.26
CA ILE A 297 16.99 10.58 -6.09
C ILE A 297 17.66 10.35 -7.45
N PRO A 298 17.86 9.09 -7.89
CA PRO A 298 18.43 8.83 -9.19
C PRO A 298 17.55 9.37 -10.31
N VAL A 299 18.12 10.22 -11.17
CA VAL A 299 17.43 10.86 -12.30
C VAL A 299 16.83 9.82 -13.25
N TRP A 300 17.52 8.69 -13.46
CA TRP A 300 17.03 7.60 -14.30
C TRP A 300 15.74 6.98 -13.77
N ALA A 301 15.55 6.90 -12.44
CA ALA A 301 14.34 6.34 -11.84
C ALA A 301 13.14 7.28 -12.07
N GLN A 302 13.35 8.59 -11.92
CA GLN A 302 12.34 9.60 -12.24
C GLN A 302 12.00 9.59 -13.74
N ALA A 303 13.01 9.48 -14.61
CA ALA A 303 12.83 9.39 -16.05
C ALA A 303 12.09 8.13 -16.50
N ARG A 304 12.37 6.98 -15.88
CA ARG A 304 11.64 5.72 -16.12
C ARG A 304 10.15 5.93 -15.85
N ASP A 305 9.82 6.50 -14.70
CA ASP A 305 8.44 6.61 -14.20
C ASP A 305 7.67 7.83 -14.73
N ALA A 306 8.35 8.85 -15.24
CA ALA A 306 7.69 10.01 -15.83
C ALA A 306 7.09 9.66 -17.20
N ARG A 307 5.86 10.11 -17.48
CA ARG A 307 5.29 10.03 -18.82
C ARG A 307 5.93 11.04 -19.76
N TYR A 308 5.91 12.31 -19.34
CA TYR A 308 6.49 13.42 -20.08
C TYR A 308 7.73 13.93 -19.35
N VAL A 309 8.81 14.07 -20.09
CA VAL A 309 10.03 14.74 -19.63
C VAL A 309 10.30 15.91 -20.56
N LEU A 310 10.28 17.12 -20.02
CA LEU A 310 10.41 18.34 -20.81
C LEU A 310 11.72 19.05 -20.48
N SER A 311 12.39 19.59 -21.49
CA SER A 311 13.38 20.65 -21.29
C SER A 311 12.64 21.99 -21.35
N VAL A 312 12.79 22.81 -20.32
CA VAL A 312 12.11 24.11 -20.20
C VAL A 312 13.12 25.21 -19.84
N GLU A 313 12.84 26.43 -20.26
CA GLU A 313 13.57 27.63 -19.87
C GLU A 313 12.70 28.44 -18.90
N ALA A 314 13.22 28.72 -17.71
CA ALA A 314 12.51 29.54 -16.75
C ALA A 314 12.53 31.01 -17.18
N LEU A 315 11.37 31.64 -17.35
CA LEU A 315 11.25 33.03 -17.76
C LEU A 315 11.08 33.96 -16.56
N SER A 316 10.25 33.56 -15.60
CA SER A 316 10.00 34.32 -14.38
C SER A 316 9.60 33.39 -13.25
N THR A 317 9.80 33.83 -12.01
CA THR A 317 9.29 33.17 -10.82
C THR A 317 8.59 34.20 -9.95
N LYS A 318 7.40 33.87 -9.48
CA LYS A 318 6.61 34.70 -8.56
C LYS A 318 6.14 33.87 -7.39
N ILE A 319 6.04 34.50 -6.22
CA ILE A 319 5.37 33.91 -5.07
C ILE A 319 3.91 34.38 -5.14
N VAL A 320 2.98 33.43 -5.21
CA VAL A 320 1.55 33.68 -5.31
C VAL A 320 0.93 33.25 -3.99
N LYS A 321 0.18 34.14 -3.34
CA LYS A 321 -0.63 33.79 -2.17
C LYS A 321 -1.74 32.84 -2.60
N ASN A 322 -1.96 31.75 -1.87
CA ASN A 322 -3.09 30.88 -2.14
C ASN A 322 -4.38 31.62 -1.79
N GLN A 323 -5.37 31.56 -2.68
CA GLN A 323 -6.65 32.24 -2.51
C GLN A 323 -7.53 31.53 -1.47
N GLU A 324 -7.34 30.23 -1.26
CA GLU A 324 -8.13 29.43 -0.31
C GLU A 324 -7.58 29.44 1.12
N ASP A 325 -6.28 29.69 1.29
CA ASP A 325 -5.65 29.76 2.61
C ASP A 325 -4.62 30.88 2.62
N ASP A 326 -4.95 31.95 3.35
CA ASP A 326 -4.14 33.15 3.47
C ASP A 326 -2.76 32.89 4.07
N ARG A 327 -2.56 31.75 4.74
CA ARG A 327 -1.28 31.33 5.33
C ARG A 327 -0.49 30.41 4.42
N LYS A 328 -0.84 30.28 3.15
CA LYS A 328 -0.16 29.37 2.23
C LYS A 328 0.29 30.13 1.00
N TYR A 329 1.61 30.19 0.79
CA TYR A 329 2.20 30.74 -0.44
C TYR A 329 2.62 29.59 -1.34
N ARG A 330 2.39 29.74 -2.64
CA ARG A 330 2.95 28.87 -3.67
C ARG A 330 3.94 29.64 -4.52
N LYS A 331 5.06 29.00 -4.84
CA LYS A 331 5.94 29.52 -5.90
C LYS A 331 5.34 29.09 -7.23
N ALA A 332 5.27 30.01 -8.18
CA ALA A 332 4.83 29.72 -9.54
C ALA A 332 5.91 30.24 -10.49
N ALA A 333 6.34 29.41 -11.41
CA ALA A 333 7.24 29.80 -12.48
C ALA A 333 6.45 29.98 -13.79
N THR A 334 6.86 30.92 -14.61
CA THR A 334 6.47 30.93 -16.03
C THR A 334 7.64 30.35 -16.80
N VAL A 335 7.40 29.29 -17.56
CA VAL A 335 8.44 28.58 -18.29
C VAL A 335 8.11 28.55 -19.78
N ARG A 336 9.13 28.57 -20.63
CA ARG A 336 9.02 28.28 -22.05
C ARG A 336 9.44 26.83 -22.27
N VAL A 337 8.58 26.04 -22.90
CA VAL A 337 8.93 24.68 -23.28
C VAL A 337 9.95 24.75 -24.41
N VAL A 338 11.13 24.15 -24.20
CA VAL A 338 12.18 24.10 -25.22
C VAL A 338 11.94 22.90 -26.13
N ASN A 339 11.82 21.70 -25.55
CA ASN A 339 11.55 20.45 -26.27
C ASN A 339 10.94 19.41 -25.33
N SER A 340 10.19 18.45 -25.90
CA SER A 340 9.87 17.19 -25.21
C SER A 340 11.01 16.20 -25.40
N LEU A 341 11.51 15.65 -24.30
CA LEU A 341 12.58 14.65 -24.26
C LEU A 341 12.05 13.22 -24.17
N LYS A 342 10.82 13.04 -23.65
CA LYS A 342 10.15 11.74 -23.53
C LYS A 342 8.67 11.88 -23.88
N GLU A 343 8.23 11.07 -24.84
CA GLU A 343 6.89 11.08 -25.44
C GLU A 343 6.49 12.45 -26.04
N PRO A 344 5.59 12.52 -27.03
CA PRO A 344 5.00 13.79 -27.47
C PRO A 344 4.13 14.36 -26.35
N ALA A 345 4.53 15.51 -25.78
CA ALA A 345 3.77 16.18 -24.75
C ALA A 345 2.75 17.17 -25.36
N PRO A 346 1.63 17.47 -24.66
CA PRO A 346 0.64 18.45 -25.12
C PRO A 346 1.21 19.88 -25.29
N TRP A 347 2.30 20.19 -24.60
CA TRP A 347 2.98 21.48 -24.66
C TRP A 347 4.04 21.49 -25.77
N LEU A 348 3.80 22.25 -26.83
CA LEU A 348 4.70 22.34 -27.97
C LEU A 348 5.95 23.18 -27.67
N PRO A 349 7.07 22.94 -28.37
CA PRO A 349 8.24 23.83 -28.33
C PRO A 349 7.84 25.30 -28.56
N GLY A 350 8.35 26.19 -27.71
CA GLY A 350 8.07 27.62 -27.71
C GLY A 350 6.83 28.03 -26.88
N THR A 351 5.96 27.09 -26.50
CA THR A 351 4.79 27.41 -25.65
C THR A 351 5.24 27.92 -24.29
N ILE A 352 4.62 29.01 -23.84
CA ILE A 352 4.83 29.58 -22.51
C ILE A 352 3.72 29.07 -21.61
N VAL A 353 4.09 28.42 -20.51
CA VAL A 353 3.15 27.85 -19.55
C VAL A 353 3.52 28.24 -18.13
N SER A 354 2.51 28.40 -17.29
CA SER A 354 2.71 28.52 -15.85
C SER A 354 2.92 27.14 -15.24
N THR A 355 3.85 27.04 -14.29
CA THR A 355 3.97 25.86 -13.43
C THR A 355 3.00 25.98 -12.26
N ASN A 356 2.36 24.87 -11.92
CA ASN A 356 1.72 24.70 -10.63
C ASN A 356 2.68 23.90 -9.78
N ASP A 357 3.53 24.58 -9.00
CA ASP A 357 4.34 23.87 -8.00
C ASP A 357 3.40 23.24 -6.97
N LEU A 358 3.68 21.99 -6.61
CA LEU A 358 2.99 21.30 -5.55
C LEU A 358 3.34 21.96 -4.21
N TYR A 359 2.28 22.44 -3.58
CA TYR A 359 2.12 22.92 -2.22
C TYR A 359 3.30 22.69 -1.25
N TRP A 360 3.84 23.77 -0.71
CA TRP A 360 4.70 23.78 0.47
C TRP A 360 3.89 24.38 1.62
N GLU A 361 3.84 23.75 2.78
CA GLU A 361 3.42 24.44 4.00
C GLU A 361 4.58 25.36 4.45
N ILE A 362 4.25 26.60 4.81
CA ILE A 362 5.22 27.69 5.01
C ILE A 362 6.17 27.40 6.18
N ASP A 363 5.72 26.63 7.17
CA ASP A 363 6.43 26.50 8.44
C ASP A 363 7.77 25.74 8.32
N ASP A 364 8.03 25.10 7.17
CA ASP A 364 9.22 24.31 6.91
C ASP A 364 10.14 24.85 5.81
N LEU A 365 10.06 26.14 5.43
CA LEU A 365 10.92 26.77 4.41
C LEU A 365 12.40 26.33 4.54
N PRO A 366 12.89 25.34 3.76
CA PRO A 366 14.29 25.03 3.76
C PRO A 366 14.91 26.10 2.88
N SER A 367 15.83 26.89 3.44
CA SER A 367 16.67 27.86 2.72
C SER A 367 17.57 27.24 1.62
N SER A 368 17.32 25.98 1.24
CA SER A 368 18.04 25.26 0.22
C SER A 368 17.63 25.76 -1.18
N GLU A 369 18.41 26.69 -1.71
CA GLU A 369 18.34 27.26 -3.07
C GLU A 369 18.27 26.21 -4.22
N ALA A 370 18.57 24.94 -3.94
CA ALA A 370 18.70 23.89 -4.95
C ALA A 370 17.39 23.50 -5.66
N GLU A 371 16.22 23.86 -5.11
CA GLU A 371 14.90 23.44 -5.60
C GLU A 371 14.17 24.54 -6.40
N HIS A 372 14.83 25.66 -6.69
CA HIS A 372 14.21 26.79 -7.35
C HIS A 372 14.64 26.96 -8.81
N MET A 373 13.65 27.19 -9.67
CA MET A 373 13.90 27.69 -11.02
C MET A 373 14.43 29.13 -10.95
N VAL A 374 15.49 29.42 -11.69
CA VAL A 374 16.10 30.74 -11.81
C VAL A 374 15.84 31.24 -13.23
N PRO A 375 15.27 32.44 -13.40
CA PRO A 375 15.04 33.03 -14.72
C PRO A 375 16.29 33.00 -15.61
N GLY A 376 16.11 32.66 -16.89
CA GLY A 376 17.18 32.52 -17.88
C GLY A 376 17.94 31.18 -17.84
N ARG A 377 17.60 30.27 -16.92
CA ARG A 377 18.22 28.92 -16.87
C ARG A 377 17.29 27.84 -17.44
N ARG A 378 17.93 26.78 -17.95
CA ARG A 378 17.25 25.58 -18.47
C ARG A 378 17.15 24.49 -17.41
N TYR A 379 16.01 23.82 -17.41
CA TYR A 379 15.65 22.77 -16.48
C TYR A 379 15.02 21.60 -17.21
N ILE A 380 15.18 20.41 -16.63
CA ILE A 380 14.40 19.22 -16.96
C ILE A 380 13.24 19.14 -15.98
N VAL A 381 12.04 18.97 -16.50
CA VAL A 381 10.81 18.81 -15.72
C VAL A 381 10.21 17.43 -15.97
N PHE A 382 9.96 16.69 -14.90
CA PHE A 382 9.20 15.45 -14.87
C PHE A 382 7.73 15.79 -14.61
N ALA A 383 6.98 16.02 -15.69
CA ALA A 383 5.61 16.48 -15.55
C ALA A 383 4.69 15.35 -15.07
N ILE A 384 3.78 15.67 -14.15
CA ILE A 384 2.69 14.79 -13.75
C ILE A 384 1.77 14.62 -14.97
N GLY A 385 1.78 13.42 -15.54
CA GLY A 385 0.84 13.00 -16.56
C GLY A 385 -0.29 12.18 -15.96
N ASN A 386 -1.34 11.94 -16.75
CA ASN A 386 -2.30 10.89 -16.43
C ASN A 386 -1.82 9.54 -16.98
N ASP A 387 -2.14 8.45 -16.28
CA ASP A 387 -1.83 7.09 -16.75
C ASP A 387 -2.91 6.57 -17.69
N ASP A 388 -4.20 6.84 -17.43
CA ASP A 388 -5.22 6.68 -18.47
C ASP A 388 -5.13 7.84 -19.47
N ARG A 389 -5.41 7.54 -20.73
CA ARG A 389 -5.42 8.55 -21.81
C ARG A 389 -6.65 9.46 -21.75
N THR A 390 -7.58 9.22 -20.81
CA THR A 390 -8.89 9.85 -20.73
C THR A 390 -8.86 11.25 -20.07
N GLN A 391 -7.99 11.51 -19.10
CA GLN A 391 -7.80 12.85 -18.54
C GLN A 391 -6.78 13.65 -19.35
N LEU A 392 -7.30 14.58 -20.16
CA LEU A 392 -6.53 15.37 -21.10
C LEU A 392 -5.77 16.49 -20.38
N VAL A 393 -4.50 16.25 -20.06
CA VAL A 393 -3.54 17.35 -19.99
C VAL A 393 -3.55 18.01 -21.36
N THR A 394 -4.03 19.26 -21.42
CA THR A 394 -4.12 20.04 -22.67
C THR A 394 -2.90 20.95 -22.79
N LYS A 395 -2.70 21.52 -23.99
CA LYS A 395 -1.69 22.56 -24.23
C LYS A 395 -1.82 23.78 -23.30
N ASP A 396 -3.02 24.04 -22.79
CA ASP A 396 -3.35 25.18 -21.92
C ASP A 396 -3.29 24.81 -20.43
N SER A 397 -3.09 23.52 -20.11
CA SER A 397 -2.97 23.06 -18.73
C SER A 397 -1.66 23.54 -18.10
N PRO A 398 -1.66 23.96 -16.83
CA PRO A 398 -0.44 24.32 -16.14
C PRO A 398 0.48 23.11 -15.98
N LEU A 399 1.79 23.34 -16.06
CA LEU A 399 2.78 22.29 -15.88
C LEU A 399 2.89 21.93 -14.40
N SER A 400 2.45 20.74 -14.01
CA SER A 400 2.48 20.28 -12.62
C SER A 400 3.56 19.21 -12.43
N PHE A 401 4.27 19.25 -11.31
CA PHE A 401 5.30 18.27 -10.95
C PHE A 401 5.49 18.19 -9.44
N GLY A 402 5.96 17.04 -8.93
CA GLY A 402 6.28 16.85 -7.52
C GLY A 402 7.50 17.69 -7.08
N ARG A 403 7.74 17.79 -5.77
CA ARG A 403 8.87 18.55 -5.19
C ARG A 403 10.21 18.29 -5.87
N CYS A 404 10.53 17.02 -6.15
CA CYS A 404 11.76 16.63 -6.81
C CYS A 404 11.65 16.48 -8.33
N GLY A 405 10.55 16.95 -8.94
CA GLY A 405 10.24 16.86 -10.36
C GLY A 405 11.00 17.84 -11.26
N VAL A 406 11.98 18.58 -10.74
CA VAL A 406 12.78 19.55 -11.49
C VAL A 406 14.27 19.29 -11.29
N ARG A 407 15.03 19.29 -12.39
CA ARG A 407 16.50 19.18 -12.41
C ARG A 407 17.11 20.26 -13.27
N LYS A 408 18.34 20.67 -12.98
CA LYS A 408 19.11 21.50 -13.93
C LYS A 408 19.37 20.69 -15.20
N ASP A 409 19.24 21.33 -16.35
CA ASP A 409 19.53 20.69 -17.63
C ASP A 409 21.06 20.66 -17.85
N THR A 410 21.69 19.56 -17.44
CA THR A 410 23.14 19.32 -17.62
C THR A 410 23.37 18.05 -18.46
N PRO A 411 24.55 17.90 -19.09
CA PRO A 411 24.90 16.69 -19.83
C PRO A 411 24.82 15.40 -18.99
N GLU A 412 25.17 15.47 -17.70
CA GLU A 412 25.10 14.35 -16.77
C GLU A 412 23.64 13.92 -16.54
N VAL A 413 22.76 14.88 -16.28
CA VAL A 413 21.32 14.62 -16.11
C VAL A 413 20.77 13.99 -17.38
N ARG A 414 21.12 14.49 -18.57
CA ARG A 414 20.66 13.93 -19.85
C ARG A 414 21.08 12.47 -20.06
N ARG A 415 22.32 12.10 -19.71
CA ARG A 415 22.76 10.69 -19.77
C ARG A 415 21.95 9.79 -18.84
N GLU A 416 21.60 10.28 -17.65
CA GLU A 416 20.73 9.51 -16.73
C GLU A 416 19.28 9.43 -17.23
N LEU A 417 18.78 10.46 -17.92
CA LEU A 417 17.47 10.41 -18.58
C LEU A 417 17.42 9.28 -19.62
N GLU A 418 18.44 9.19 -20.49
CA GLU A 418 18.54 8.14 -21.52
C GLU A 418 18.51 6.73 -20.90
N LYS A 419 19.22 6.52 -19.79
CA LYS A 419 19.15 5.26 -19.02
C LYS A 419 17.73 4.95 -18.55
N GLY A 420 17.01 5.95 -18.06
CA GLY A 420 15.62 5.79 -17.62
C GLY A 420 14.65 5.53 -18.77
N PHE A 421 14.84 6.20 -19.91
CA PHE A 421 14.00 6.04 -21.10
C PHE A 421 14.12 4.63 -21.69
N ALA A 422 15.34 4.10 -21.77
CA ALA A 422 15.61 2.74 -22.24
C ALA A 422 14.90 1.65 -21.41
N GLN A 423 14.56 1.93 -20.15
CA GLN A 423 13.80 0.99 -19.30
C GLN A 423 12.28 1.06 -19.54
N ASN A 424 11.76 2.12 -20.17
CA ASN A 424 10.33 2.29 -20.41
C ASN A 424 9.88 1.77 -21.79
N ASP A 425 10.77 1.83 -22.80
CA ASP A 425 10.44 1.58 -24.20
C ASP A 425 9.95 0.16 -24.53
N THR A 426 10.11 -0.82 -23.63
CA THR A 426 9.58 -2.19 -23.85
C THR A 426 8.12 -2.38 -23.43
N LEU A 427 7.38 -1.31 -23.07
CA LEU A 427 5.93 -1.36 -22.75
C LEU A 427 5.03 -0.71 -23.82
N ASN A 428 5.54 -0.49 -25.04
CA ASN A 428 4.69 -0.18 -26.19
C ASN A 428 4.19 -1.51 -26.80
N PRO A 429 2.98 -1.99 -26.49
CA PRO A 429 2.28 -2.92 -27.38
C PRO A 429 1.90 -2.24 -28.71
#